data_AF-A0A2V9G887-F1
#
_entry.id   AF-A0A2V9G887-F1
#
_cell.length_a   1.000
_cell.length_b   1.000
_cell.length_c   1.000
_cell.angle_alpha   90.00
_cell.angle_beta   90.00
_cell.angle_gamma   90.00
#
_symmetry.space_group_name_H-M   'P 1'
#
loop_
_entity.id
_entity.type
_entity.pdbx_description
1 polymer ?
#
loop_
_entity_poly.entity_id
_entity_poly.type
_entity_poly.pdbx_seq_one_letter_code
_entity_poly.pdbx_strand_id
1 'polypeptide(L)'
;MHFGLHAAEGALLFVLRKTRTALMIDGIEKMTTMTRLQALPLSFCHEERQWYRGLTALDQTVVPVVHPEGFLSPAELALLDAALFEADKTTGEDLEGTSSAE
;
A
#
# COMPACT_ATOMS: atom_id res chain seq x y z
N MET A 1 14.33 5.37 -0.61
CA MET A 1 13.34 4.75 -1.52
C MET A 1 12.61 3.65 -0.76
N HIS A 2 11.28 3.71 -0.70
CA HIS A 2 10.45 2.56 -0.34
C HIS A 2 9.52 2.32 -1.52
N PHE A 3 9.44 1.07 -2.01
CA PHE A 3 8.58 0.67 -3.15
C PHE A 3 8.87 1.32 -4.52
N GLY A 4 10.06 1.88 -4.74
CA GLY A 4 10.47 2.38 -6.07
C GLY A 4 9.71 3.62 -6.58
N LEU A 5 8.98 4.33 -5.71
CA LEU A 5 8.20 5.51 -6.09
C LEU A 5 9.05 6.79 -5.97
N HIS A 6 9.04 7.62 -7.02
CA HIS A 6 9.56 8.99 -6.96
C HIS A 6 8.56 9.86 -6.19
N ALA A 7 8.93 10.28 -4.97
CA ALA A 7 8.13 11.23 -4.21
C ALA A 7 8.13 12.58 -4.93
N ALA A 8 6.96 13.04 -5.39
CA ALA A 8 6.78 14.45 -5.71
C ALA A 8 6.97 15.29 -4.43
N GLU A 9 7.38 16.54 -4.54
CA GLU A 9 7.43 17.44 -3.37
C GLU A 9 6.07 17.44 -2.66
N GLY A 10 6.07 17.11 -1.37
CA GLY A 10 4.85 17.01 -0.56
C GLY A 10 4.20 15.63 -0.49
N ALA A 11 4.72 14.60 -1.17
CA ALA A 11 4.17 13.25 -1.07
C ALA A 11 4.59 12.51 0.22
N LEU A 12 3.63 11.93 0.92
CA LEU A 12 3.82 11.06 2.08
C LEU A 12 3.60 9.59 1.70
N LEU A 13 4.32 8.68 2.36
CA LEU A 13 4.08 7.24 2.25
C LEU A 13 3.20 6.76 3.41
N PHE A 14 2.01 6.27 3.09
CA PHE A 14 1.05 5.71 4.04
C PHE A 14 1.11 4.19 4.06
N VAL A 15 1.66 3.62 5.13
CA VAL A 15 1.88 2.18 5.27
C VAL A 15 0.69 1.50 5.96
N LEU A 16 0.07 0.54 5.27
CA LEU A 16 -1.07 -0.23 5.79
C LEU A 16 -0.57 -1.51 6.46
N ARG A 17 -0.25 -1.45 7.76
CA ARG A 17 0.49 -2.51 8.50
C ARG A 17 -0.07 -3.94 8.43
N LYS A 18 -1.37 -4.12 8.15
CA LYS A 18 -1.99 -5.45 8.06
C LYS A 18 -2.01 -6.01 6.63
N THR A 19 -1.60 -5.21 5.66
CA THR A 19 -1.46 -5.61 4.28
C THR A 19 -0.05 -5.33 3.78
N ARG A 20 0.32 -5.90 2.64
CA ARG A 20 1.63 -5.66 2.00
C ARG A 20 1.57 -4.44 1.08
N THR A 21 0.84 -3.40 1.50
CA THR A 21 0.53 -2.24 0.67
C THR A 21 0.99 -0.96 1.35
N ALA A 22 1.63 -0.08 0.57
CA ALA A 22 1.85 1.31 0.95
C ALA A 22 1.33 2.22 -0.16
N LEU A 23 0.72 3.33 0.24
CA LEU A 23 0.14 4.30 -0.67
C LEU A 23 0.96 5.58 -0.65
N MET A 24 1.19 6.16 -1.82
CA MET A 24 1.70 7.52 -1.91
C MET A 24 0.50 8.48 -1.86
N ILE A 25 0.51 9.39 -0.89
CA ILE A 25 -0.58 10.36 -0.65
C ILE A 25 0.00 11.77 -0.59
N ASP A 26 -0.83 12.78 -0.83
CA ASP A 26 -0.48 14.20 -0.69
C ASP A 26 -0.49 14.67 0.78
N GLY A 27 -1.35 14.08 1.61
CA GLY A 27 -1.47 14.46 3.01
C GLY A 27 -2.49 13.63 3.78
N ILE A 28 -2.50 13.81 5.10
CA ILE A 28 -3.53 13.26 5.98
C ILE A 28 -4.30 14.45 6.55
N GLU A 29 -5.57 14.57 6.18
CA GLU A 29 -6.42 15.67 6.65
C GLU A 29 -6.82 15.47 8.12
N LYS A 30 -7.43 14.33 8.45
CA LYS A 30 -7.93 14.03 9.79
C LYS A 30 -8.13 12.54 10.02
N MET A 31 -8.17 12.14 11.29
CA MET A 31 -8.65 10.83 11.72
C MET A 31 -10.06 10.97 12.28
N THR A 32 -10.96 10.09 11.87
CA THR A 32 -12.37 10.16 12.24
C THR A 32 -13.01 8.77 12.24
N THR A 33 -14.13 8.65 12.94
CA THR A 33 -14.89 7.41 13.01
C THR A 33 -15.94 7.37 11.90
N MET A 34 -15.88 6.33 11.08
CA MET A 34 -16.90 6.05 10.08
C MET A 34 -18.18 5.55 10.76
N THR A 35 -19.29 6.26 10.60
CA THR A 35 -20.59 5.87 11.19
C THR A 35 -21.38 4.91 10.30
N ARG A 36 -21.23 5.03 8.98
CA ARG A 36 -21.93 4.19 7.99
C ARG A 36 -21.08 3.99 6.75
N LEU A 37 -21.12 2.77 6.21
CA LEU A 37 -20.60 2.42 4.89
C LEU A 37 -21.76 2.12 3.94
N GLN A 38 -21.83 2.86 2.84
CA GLN A 38 -22.78 2.63 1.76
C GLN A 38 -22.15 1.70 0.72
N ALA A 39 -22.98 0.89 0.06
CA ALA A 39 -22.53 0.03 -1.03
C ALA A 39 -21.93 0.85 -2.17
N LEU A 40 -20.96 0.26 -2.88
CA LEU A 40 -20.31 0.91 -4.01
C LEU A 40 -21.29 1.05 -5.19
N PRO A 41 -21.51 2.27 -5.73
CA PRO A 41 -22.38 2.48 -6.88
C PRO A 41 -21.97 1.65 -8.10
N LEU A 42 -22.92 1.37 -8.99
CA LEU A 42 -22.66 0.63 -10.23
C LEU A 42 -21.79 1.38 -11.24
N SER A 43 -21.61 2.70 -11.06
CA SER A 43 -20.72 3.51 -11.89
C SER A 43 -19.23 3.22 -11.66
N PHE A 44 -18.87 2.61 -10.53
CA PHE A 44 -17.51 2.14 -10.27
C PHE A 44 -17.26 0.85 -11.05
N CYS A 45 -16.16 0.83 -11.80
CA CYS A 45 -15.86 -0.23 -12.77
C CYS A 45 -14.43 -0.76 -12.60
N HIS A 46 -14.18 -1.94 -13.17
CA HIS A 46 -12.83 -2.53 -13.26
C HIS A 46 -12.13 -2.64 -11.89
N GLU A 47 -10.90 -2.14 -11.81
CA GLU A 47 -10.03 -2.19 -10.64
C GLU A 47 -10.59 -1.39 -9.46
N GLU A 48 -11.37 -0.33 -9.71
CA GLU A 48 -11.95 0.49 -8.66
C GLU A 48 -12.88 -0.33 -7.73
N ARG A 49 -13.57 -1.34 -8.29
CA ARG A 49 -14.42 -2.24 -7.49
C ARG A 49 -13.62 -3.17 -6.58
N GLN A 50 -12.33 -3.35 -6.85
CA GLN A 50 -11.42 -4.09 -6.00
C GLN A 50 -10.79 -3.15 -4.97
N TRP A 51 -10.44 -1.92 -5.37
CA TRP A 51 -9.80 -0.90 -4.54
C TRP A 51 -10.72 -0.31 -3.47
N TYR A 52 -12.03 -0.24 -3.74
CA TYR A 52 -12.99 0.38 -2.82
C TYR A 52 -14.05 -0.62 -2.36
N ARG A 53 -14.28 -0.66 -1.04
CA ARG A 53 -15.35 -1.48 -0.45
C ARG A 53 -16.70 -0.76 -0.34
N GLY A 54 -16.73 0.55 -0.54
CA GLY A 54 -17.93 1.36 -0.45
C GLY A 54 -17.63 2.84 -0.28
N LEU A 55 -18.68 3.61 0.03
CA LEU A 55 -18.59 5.06 0.24
C LEU A 55 -19.02 5.41 1.66
N THR A 56 -18.46 6.47 2.23
CA THR A 56 -18.96 7.05 3.47
C THR A 56 -19.16 8.55 3.32
N ALA A 57 -20.10 9.10 4.08
CA ALA A 57 -20.32 10.53 4.16
C ALA A 57 -19.62 11.05 5.41
N LEU A 58 -18.75 12.04 5.21
CA LEU A 58 -18.04 12.77 6.26
C LEU A 58 -18.36 14.25 6.09
N ASP A 59 -19.04 14.82 7.08
CA ASP A 59 -19.55 16.19 7.07
C ASP A 59 -20.45 16.46 5.85
N GLN A 60 -19.96 17.15 4.83
CA GLN A 60 -20.67 17.44 3.57
C GLN A 60 -20.01 16.78 2.35
N THR A 61 -19.08 15.85 2.59
CA THR A 61 -18.28 15.21 1.54
C THR A 61 -18.53 13.70 1.51
N VAL A 62 -18.66 13.15 0.31
CA VAL A 62 -18.69 11.70 0.08
C VAL A 62 -17.29 11.23 -0.25
N VAL A 63 -16.74 10.33 0.56
CA VAL A 63 -15.38 9.80 0.37
C VAL A 63 -15.42 8.29 0.13
N PRO A 64 -14.68 7.79 -0.87
CA PRO A 64 -14.54 6.35 -1.09
C PRO A 64 -13.70 5.73 0.00
N VAL A 65 -14.11 4.53 0.42
CA VAL A 65 -13.45 3.81 1.50
C VAL A 65 -12.67 2.65 0.91
N VAL A 66 -11.36 2.69 1.09
CA VAL A 66 -10.42 1.72 0.50
C VAL A 66 -10.60 0.31 1.05
N HIS A 67 -10.31 -0.68 0.22
CA HIS A 67 -10.15 -2.09 0.55
C HIS A 67 -8.66 -2.44 0.34
N PRO A 68 -7.84 -2.39 1.40
CA PRO A 68 -6.39 -2.51 1.32
C PRO A 68 -5.88 -3.74 0.54
N GLU A 69 -6.57 -4.86 0.66
CA GLU A 69 -6.26 -6.14 0.03
C GLU A 69 -6.53 -6.13 -1.48
N GLY A 70 -7.33 -5.17 -1.97
CA GLY A 70 -7.64 -5.04 -3.39
C GLY A 70 -6.63 -4.23 -4.19
N PHE A 71 -5.66 -3.56 -3.54
CA PHE A 71 -4.69 -2.71 -4.25
C PHE A 71 -3.63 -3.48 -5.03
N LEU A 72 -3.30 -4.68 -4.59
CA LEU A 72 -2.33 -5.54 -5.27
C LEU A 72 -3.04 -6.82 -5.72
N SER A 73 -2.91 -7.14 -7.00
CA SER A 73 -3.34 -8.42 -7.54
C SER A 73 -2.51 -9.58 -6.98
N PRO A 74 -3.01 -10.82 -7.05
CA PRO A 74 -2.24 -11.99 -6.65
C PRO A 74 -0.90 -12.12 -7.39
N ALA A 75 -0.86 -11.71 -8.66
CA ALA A 75 0.37 -11.75 -9.47
C ALA A 75 1.40 -10.73 -8.96
N GLU A 76 0.97 -9.51 -8.62
CA GLU A 76 1.85 -8.48 -8.05
C GLU A 76 2.37 -8.87 -6.67
N LEU A 77 1.52 -9.51 -5.85
CA LEU A 77 1.95 -10.05 -4.57
C LEU A 77 3.03 -11.13 -4.74
N ALA A 78 2.89 -12.02 -5.72
CA ALA A 78 3.91 -13.04 -6.00
C ALA A 78 5.23 -12.42 -6.47
N LEU A 79 5.19 -11.37 -7.29
CA LEU A 79 6.38 -10.62 -7.70
C LEU A 79 7.04 -9.92 -6.50
N LEU A 80 6.24 -9.33 -5.61
CA LEU A 80 6.75 -8.70 -4.39
C LEU A 80 7.42 -9.73 -3.48
N ASP A 81 6.82 -10.90 -3.30
CA ASP A 81 7.39 -11.98 -2.48
C ASP A 81 8.74 -12.47 -3.05
N ALA A 82 8.83 -12.63 -4.38
CA ALA A 82 10.08 -12.99 -5.04
C ALA A 82 11.16 -11.89 -4.86
N ALA A 83 10.80 -10.62 -5.01
CA ALA A 83 11.74 -9.51 -4.84
C ALA A 83 12.24 -9.39 -3.39
N LEU A 84 11.37 -9.61 -2.40
CA LEU A 84 11.74 -9.62 -0.99
C LEU A 84 12.69 -10.77 -0.65
N PHE A 85 12.45 -11.96 -1.23
CA PHE A 85 13.31 -13.12 -1.05
C PHE A 85 14.73 -12.88 -1.60
N GLU A 86 14.85 -12.27 -2.77
CA GLU A 86 16.16 -11.95 -3.34
C GLU A 86 16.90 -10.85 -2.54
N ALA A 87 16.18 -9.82 -2.06
CA ALA A 87 16.77 -8.78 -1.23
C ALA A 87 17.34 -9.31 0.11
N ASP A 88 16.69 -10.32 0.70
CA ASP A 88 17.16 -10.96 1.93
C ASP A 88 18.48 -11.73 1.70
N LYS A 89 18.60 -12.44 0.57
CA LYS A 89 19.86 -13.10 0.18
C LYS A 89 21.01 -12.14 0.01
N THR A 90 20.77 -11.00 -0.65
CA THR A 90 21.84 -10.00 -0.89
C THR A 90 22.34 -9.37 0.41
N THR A 91 21.46 -9.25 1.42
CA THR A 91 21.82 -8.70 2.74
C THR A 91 22.62 -9.71 3.59
N GLY A 92 22.47 -11.01 3.32
CA GLY A 92 23.19 -12.09 4.01
C GLY A 92 24.63 -12.30 3.54
N GLU A 93 24.93 -12.04 2.27
CA GLU A 93 26.27 -12.27 1.68
C GLU A 93 27.31 -11.19 2.07
N ASP A 94 26.88 -9.99 2.47
CA ASP A 94 27.77 -8.90 2.87
C ASP A 94 28.41 -9.08 4.27
N LEU A 95 27.99 -10.09 5.05
CA LEU A 95 28.51 -10.36 6.41
C LEU A 95 29.52 -11.52 6.50
N GLU A 96 29.74 -12.30 5.43
CA GLU A 96 30.65 -13.47 5.45
C GLU A 96 32.06 -13.20 4.90
N GLY A 97 32.35 -11.99 4.41
CA GLY A 97 33.59 -11.67 3.68
C GLY A 97 34.79 -11.16 4.49
N THR A 98 34.72 -11.00 5.81
CA THR A 98 35.84 -10.46 6.63
C THR A 98 36.17 -11.30 7.86
N SER A 99 36.53 -12.57 7.67
CA SER A 99 37.28 -13.30 8.69
C SER A 99 38.14 -14.40 8.07
N SER A 100 39.36 -14.04 7.66
CA SER A 100 40.56 -14.87 7.81
C SER A 100 41.77 -14.01 7.43
N ALA A 101 42.38 -13.41 8.46
CA ALA A 101 43.75 -12.93 8.41
C ALA A 101 44.58 -13.88 9.28
N GLU A 102 45.45 -14.66 8.65
CA GLU A 102 46.70 -15.19 9.22
C GLU A 102 47.79 -15.11 8.15
#